data_AF-A0A0B8PH48-F1
#
_entry.id   AF-A0A0B8PH48-F1
#
_cell.length_a   1.000
_cell.length_b   1.000
_cell.length_c   1.000
_cell.angle_alpha   90.00
_cell.angle_beta   90.00
_cell.angle_gamma   90.00
#
_symmetry.space_group_name_H-M   'P 1'
#
loop_
_entity.id
_entity.type
_entity.pdbx_description
1 polymer ?
#
loop_
_entity_poly.entity_id
_entity_poly.type
_entity_poly.pdbx_seq_one_letter_code
_entity_poly.pdbx_strand_id
1 'polypeptide(L)'
;MGIRKLKKQALALSIAGLASQAVFAEAPGIERADVDLGDNFKIAILPDTQYLTFNYPEIYLKQTEWLASVAAEENIQYVIHVGDVVQKGQNHWEWFHANRAMETLDQAQIPYSTTIGNHDVDKSASSWELVNADNYIKHYGADRYKYRDDFVDASEDGLVTAFKLRLPGAGSELLLLNMAIDPTEEHLEKGREILRKNPNLPTIFVTHRLVGENGDIGFTNNVFSGFETKDPIQMWDEFISKEDQIFMTINGHSSPAPSNGAYNIVRTNDSGLPVNQVLVDYQNLYEDDTTCSELLLTTAVQKVVKGILES
;
A
#
# COMPACT_ATOMS: atom_id res chain seq x y z
N MET A 1 14.22 8.68 43.05
CA MET A 1 12.90 9.32 42.89
C MET A 1 12.47 9.06 41.45
N GLY A 2 11.45 8.22 41.27
CA GLY A 2 11.26 7.37 40.09
C GLY A 2 10.72 8.07 38.83
N ILE A 3 11.26 7.63 37.69
CA ILE A 3 10.84 7.96 36.33
C ILE A 3 9.44 7.40 36.10
N ARG A 4 8.48 8.27 35.80
CA ARG A 4 7.10 7.92 35.42
C ARG A 4 7.13 7.17 34.07
N LYS A 5 6.83 5.86 34.11
CA LYS A 5 6.45 5.09 32.93
C LYS A 5 5.12 5.64 32.39
N LEU A 6 5.16 6.29 31.24
CA LEU A 6 3.98 6.52 30.41
C LEU A 6 3.49 5.15 29.93
N LYS A 7 2.26 4.79 30.29
CA LYS A 7 1.57 3.63 29.72
C LYS A 7 1.34 3.92 28.23
N LYS A 8 2.06 3.24 27.33
CA LYS A 8 1.74 3.21 25.90
C LYS A 8 0.44 2.41 25.74
N GLN A 9 -0.65 3.07 25.36
CA GLN A 9 -1.92 2.42 25.03
C GLN A 9 -1.80 1.86 23.61
N ALA A 10 -2.13 0.58 23.41
CA ALA A 10 -2.16 -0.05 22.09
C ALA A 10 -3.46 0.33 21.38
N LEU A 11 -3.35 0.87 20.16
CA LEU A 11 -4.49 1.22 19.31
C LEU A 11 -4.88 0.00 18.49
N ALA A 12 -6.07 -0.57 18.75
CA ALA A 12 -6.64 -1.62 17.90
C ALA A 12 -7.56 -0.94 16.87
N LEU A 13 -7.14 -0.87 15.60
CA LEU A 13 -8.00 -0.42 14.51
C LEU A 13 -8.98 -1.52 14.12
N SER A 14 -10.28 -1.24 14.14
CA SER A 14 -11.27 -2.01 13.38
C SER A 14 -11.37 -1.41 11.98
N ILE A 15 -10.72 -2.02 10.99
CA ILE A 15 -10.99 -1.70 9.58
C ILE A 15 -12.24 -2.48 9.19
N ALA A 16 -13.35 -1.77 8.98
CA ALA A 16 -14.57 -2.34 8.41
C ALA A 16 -14.45 -2.39 6.87
N GLY A 17 -13.54 -3.25 6.40
CA GLY A 17 -13.67 -4.00 5.13
C GLY A 17 -13.84 -5.47 5.54
N LEU A 18 -14.51 -6.30 4.75
CA LEU A 18 -15.14 -7.54 5.19
C LEU A 18 -14.21 -8.70 5.60
N ALA A 19 -13.17 -8.48 6.41
CA ALA A 19 -12.57 -9.53 7.25
C ALA A 19 -13.52 -9.91 8.41
N SER A 20 -14.67 -10.48 8.05
CA SER A 20 -15.58 -11.12 8.98
C SER A 20 -14.87 -12.33 9.62
N GLN A 21 -14.52 -12.16 10.90
CA GLN A 21 -14.09 -13.17 11.86
C GLN A 21 -12.60 -13.56 11.88
N ALA A 22 -11.71 -12.59 12.06
CA ALA A 22 -10.53 -12.85 12.88
C ALA A 22 -10.92 -12.63 14.35
N VAL A 23 -11.18 -13.72 15.07
CA VAL A 23 -11.15 -13.73 16.53
C VAL A 23 -9.75 -13.26 16.92
N PHE A 24 -9.62 -11.99 17.32
CA PHE A 24 -8.39 -11.48 17.93
C PHE A 24 -8.10 -12.35 19.16
N ALA A 25 -7.04 -13.16 19.08
CA ALA A 25 -6.55 -13.87 20.24
C ALA A 25 -6.29 -12.84 21.35
N GLU A 26 -7.02 -12.95 22.46
CA GLU A 26 -6.82 -12.11 23.64
C GLU A 26 -5.37 -12.25 24.09
N ALA A 27 -4.53 -11.25 23.77
CA ALA A 27 -3.21 -11.13 24.37
C ALA A 27 -3.40 -10.73 25.84
N PRO A 28 -3.03 -11.57 26.82
CA PRO A 28 -3.26 -11.26 28.23
C PRO A 28 -2.42 -10.06 28.64
N GLY A 29 -3.06 -8.97 29.10
CA GLY A 29 -2.38 -7.82 29.72
C GLY A 29 -2.39 -6.50 28.93
N ILE A 30 -3.02 -6.44 27.75
CA ILE A 30 -3.29 -5.18 27.05
C ILE A 30 -4.70 -4.70 27.43
N GLU A 31 -4.82 -3.63 28.22
CA GLU A 31 -6.09 -2.92 28.35
C GLU A 31 -6.45 -2.35 26.96
N ARG A 32 -7.51 -2.87 26.33
CA ARG A 32 -8.15 -2.19 25.19
C ARG A 32 -8.61 -0.83 25.71
N ALA A 33 -7.93 0.23 25.32
CA ALA A 33 -8.61 1.51 25.23
C ALA A 33 -9.60 1.34 24.08
N ASP A 34 -10.90 1.36 24.38
CA ASP A 34 -11.93 1.50 23.36
C ASP A 34 -11.67 2.84 22.66
N VAL A 35 -10.89 2.81 21.59
CA VAL A 35 -10.67 3.98 20.77
C VAL A 35 -11.84 4.04 19.81
N ASP A 36 -12.78 4.91 20.15
CA ASP A 36 -13.80 5.39 19.24
C ASP A 36 -13.10 6.14 18.09
N LEU A 37 -12.95 5.48 16.95
CA LEU A 37 -12.33 6.03 15.74
C LEU A 37 -13.29 6.92 14.94
N GLY A 38 -14.50 7.20 15.45
CA GLY A 38 -15.57 7.88 14.70
C GLY A 38 -16.38 6.91 13.83
N ASP A 39 -17.19 7.47 12.93
CA ASP A 39 -17.98 6.68 11.97
C ASP A 39 -17.09 5.74 11.14
N ASN A 40 -17.61 4.55 10.79
CA ASN A 40 -16.92 3.57 9.96
C ASN A 40 -16.43 4.24 8.66
N PHE A 41 -15.12 4.27 8.45
CA PHE A 41 -14.49 4.78 7.23
C PHE A 41 -13.78 3.65 6.47
N LYS A 42 -13.48 3.90 5.19
CA LYS A 42 -12.79 2.93 4.34
C LYS A 42 -11.51 3.51 3.76
N ILE A 43 -10.51 2.64 3.62
CA ILE A 43 -9.33 2.86 2.78
C ILE A 43 -9.42 1.83 1.67
N ALA A 44 -9.47 2.27 0.42
CA ALA A 44 -9.47 1.37 -0.72
C ALA A 44 -8.03 0.97 -1.06
N ILE A 45 -7.83 -0.28 -1.45
CA ILE A 45 -6.55 -0.78 -1.94
C ILE A 45 -6.71 -1.07 -3.44
N LEU A 46 -5.78 -0.55 -4.23
CA LEU A 46 -5.71 -0.73 -5.68
C LEU A 46 -4.44 -1.52 -6.00
N PRO A 47 -4.53 -2.84 -6.17
CA PRO A 47 -3.38 -3.69 -6.40
C PRO A 47 -3.03 -3.80 -7.87
N ASP A 48 -1.73 -3.81 -8.14
CA ASP A 48 -1.08 -4.41 -9.31
C ASP A 48 -1.89 -4.20 -10.61
N THR A 49 -1.92 -2.95 -11.09
CA THR A 49 -2.71 -2.54 -12.26
C THR A 49 -1.98 -2.79 -13.57
N GLN A 50 -0.77 -3.36 -13.52
CA GLN A 50 0.16 -3.42 -14.64
C GLN A 50 -0.45 -4.07 -15.89
N TYR A 51 -1.19 -5.17 -15.72
CA TYR A 51 -1.88 -5.83 -16.83
C TYR A 51 -3.07 -5.04 -17.37
N LEU A 52 -3.80 -4.34 -16.49
CA LEU A 52 -4.88 -3.44 -16.92
C LEU A 52 -4.32 -2.28 -17.73
N THR A 53 -3.24 -1.66 -17.27
CA THR A 53 -2.60 -0.55 -17.98
C THR A 53 -2.12 -0.96 -19.38
N PHE A 54 -1.58 -2.17 -19.51
CA PHE A 54 -1.02 -2.69 -20.76
C PHE A 54 -2.09 -3.20 -21.74
N ASN A 55 -3.02 -4.04 -21.28
CA ASN A 55 -4.00 -4.72 -22.14
C ASN A 55 -5.40 -4.08 -22.14
N TYR A 56 -5.84 -3.54 -20.99
CA TYR A 56 -7.23 -3.16 -20.74
C TYR A 56 -7.36 -1.77 -20.06
N PRO A 57 -6.76 -0.71 -20.63
CA PRO A 57 -6.68 0.59 -19.96
C PRO A 57 -8.06 1.21 -19.68
N GLU A 58 -9.08 0.85 -20.45
CA GLU A 58 -10.46 1.24 -20.20
C GLU A 58 -11.05 0.63 -18.93
N ILE A 59 -10.60 -0.57 -18.51
CA ILE A 59 -11.03 -1.19 -17.26
C ILE A 59 -10.38 -0.48 -16.08
N TYR A 60 -9.09 -0.12 -16.16
CA TYR A 60 -8.44 0.68 -15.13
C TYR A 60 -9.14 2.05 -14.95
N LEU A 61 -9.46 2.72 -16.06
CA LEU A 61 -10.26 3.94 -16.01
C LEU A 61 -11.64 3.71 -15.36
N LYS A 62 -12.33 2.61 -15.68
CA LYS A 62 -13.62 2.28 -15.06
C LYS A 62 -13.53 1.98 -13.57
N GLN A 63 -12.44 1.36 -13.11
CA GLN A 63 -12.21 1.12 -11.68
C GLN A 63 -12.07 2.43 -10.91
N THR A 64 -11.30 3.38 -11.44
CA THR A 64 -11.10 4.70 -10.81
C THR A 64 -12.35 5.59 -10.91
N GLU A 65 -13.11 5.54 -12.01
CA GLU A 65 -14.43 6.18 -12.13
C GLU A 65 -15.44 5.62 -11.13
N TRP A 66 -15.45 4.29 -10.92
CA TRP A 66 -16.32 3.68 -9.94
C TRP A 66 -15.95 4.11 -8.52
N LEU A 67 -14.66 4.07 -8.15
CA LEU A 67 -14.17 4.58 -6.86
C LEU A 67 -14.63 6.02 -6.63
N ALA A 68 -14.49 6.88 -7.65
CA ALA A 68 -14.97 8.26 -7.60
C ALA A 68 -16.48 8.36 -7.39
N SER A 69 -17.27 7.48 -8.02
CA SER A 69 -18.73 7.50 -7.91
C SER A 69 -19.27 7.05 -6.55
N VAL A 70 -18.55 6.17 -5.84
CA VAL A 70 -19.02 5.59 -4.56
C VAL A 70 -18.32 6.17 -3.33
N ALA A 71 -17.21 6.90 -3.50
CA ALA A 71 -16.36 7.32 -2.38
C ALA A 71 -17.12 8.04 -1.25
N ALA A 72 -18.06 8.93 -1.60
CA ALA A 72 -18.86 9.65 -0.62
C ALA A 72 -19.87 8.74 0.11
N GLU A 73 -20.52 7.83 -0.61
CA GLU A 73 -21.51 6.88 -0.04
C GLU A 73 -20.82 5.85 0.86
N GLU A 74 -19.66 5.35 0.42
CA GLU A 74 -18.90 4.30 1.11
C GLU A 74 -17.91 4.85 2.14
N ASN A 75 -17.88 6.17 2.34
CA ASN A 75 -16.98 6.87 3.24
C ASN A 75 -15.49 6.51 3.01
N ILE A 76 -15.08 6.47 1.73
CA ILE A 76 -13.69 6.20 1.33
C ILE A 76 -12.85 7.45 1.58
N GLN A 77 -11.92 7.35 2.52
CA GLN A 77 -11.06 8.45 2.94
C GLN A 77 -9.74 8.50 2.19
N TYR A 78 -9.32 7.38 1.60
CA TYR A 78 -8.03 7.26 0.94
C TYR A 78 -7.98 6.05 -0.01
N VAL A 79 -7.15 6.12 -1.06
CA VAL A 79 -6.82 4.99 -1.94
C VAL A 79 -5.32 4.69 -1.87
N ILE A 80 -4.95 3.43 -1.65
CA ILE A 80 -3.56 2.97 -1.61
C ILE A 80 -3.29 2.11 -2.83
N HIS A 81 -2.43 2.57 -3.73
CA HIS A 81 -1.95 1.76 -4.85
C HIS A 81 -0.64 1.08 -4.45
N VAL A 82 -0.63 -0.26 -4.44
CA VAL A 82 0.50 -1.04 -3.90
C VAL A 82 1.60 -1.32 -4.93
N GLY A 83 1.79 -0.46 -5.93
CA GLY A 83 2.80 -0.63 -6.99
C GLY A 83 2.35 -1.46 -8.18
N ASP A 84 3.28 -1.68 -9.11
CA ASP A 84 3.02 -2.23 -10.45
C ASP A 84 1.91 -1.45 -11.16
N VAL A 85 2.14 -0.14 -11.29
CA VAL A 85 1.23 0.77 -11.99
C VAL A 85 1.21 0.44 -13.49
N VAL A 86 2.38 0.18 -14.08
CA VAL A 86 2.56 -0.18 -15.49
C VAL A 86 3.21 -1.56 -15.63
N GLN A 87 3.08 -2.22 -16.77
CA GLN A 87 3.72 -3.52 -17.06
C GLN A 87 5.18 -3.37 -17.47
N LYS A 88 5.51 -2.25 -18.14
CA LYS A 88 6.86 -1.96 -18.61
C LYS A 88 7.19 -0.50 -18.35
N GLY A 89 8.02 -0.23 -17.33
CA GLY A 89 8.42 1.11 -16.93
C GLY A 89 9.02 1.98 -18.03
N GLN A 90 9.59 1.41 -19.09
CA GLN A 90 10.11 2.15 -20.25
C GLN A 90 9.04 2.62 -21.25
N ASN A 91 7.82 2.08 -21.18
CA ASN A 91 6.77 2.34 -22.17
C ASN A 91 5.95 3.58 -21.80
N HIS A 92 6.27 4.72 -22.40
CA HIS A 92 5.56 5.99 -22.13
C HIS A 92 4.04 5.95 -22.34
N TRP A 93 3.53 5.10 -23.23
CA TRP A 93 2.08 5.00 -23.47
C TRP A 93 1.34 4.31 -22.31
N GLU A 94 1.99 3.40 -21.58
CA GLU A 94 1.41 2.78 -20.38
C GLU A 94 1.26 3.82 -19.27
N TRP A 95 2.28 4.65 -19.05
CA TRP A 95 2.19 5.77 -18.12
C TRP A 95 1.08 6.75 -18.51
N PHE A 96 0.85 7.01 -19.80
CA PHE A 96 -0.27 7.83 -20.25
C PHE A 96 -1.62 7.21 -19.84
N HIS A 97 -1.80 5.90 -20.02
CA HIS A 97 -3.02 5.20 -19.59
C HIS A 97 -3.22 5.24 -18.07
N ALA A 98 -2.17 4.92 -17.30
CA ALA A 98 -2.24 4.94 -15.83
C ALA A 98 -2.55 6.34 -15.29
N ASN A 99 -1.91 7.39 -15.84
CA ASN A 99 -2.22 8.77 -15.45
C ASN A 99 -3.65 9.16 -15.79
N ARG A 100 -4.17 8.75 -16.96
CA ARG A 100 -5.56 9.01 -17.34
C ARG A 100 -6.55 8.36 -16.37
N ALA A 101 -6.29 7.13 -15.90
CA ALA A 101 -7.13 6.49 -14.90
C ALA A 101 -7.04 7.23 -13.56
N MET A 102 -5.83 7.46 -13.05
CA MET A 102 -5.62 8.09 -11.74
C MET A 102 -6.06 9.56 -11.68
N GLU A 103 -6.06 10.29 -12.81
CA GLU A 103 -6.60 11.65 -12.91
C GLU A 103 -8.08 11.71 -12.48
N THR A 104 -8.82 10.61 -12.60
CA THR A 104 -10.20 10.52 -12.10
C THR A 104 -10.28 10.74 -10.58
N LEU A 105 -9.31 10.21 -9.83
CA LEU A 105 -9.22 10.43 -8.38
C LEU A 105 -8.79 11.86 -8.06
N ASP A 106 -7.85 12.42 -8.84
CA ASP A 106 -7.43 13.82 -8.72
C ASP A 106 -8.63 14.78 -8.90
N GLN A 107 -9.42 14.57 -9.96
CA GLN A 107 -10.60 15.37 -10.27
C GLN A 107 -11.72 15.20 -9.24
N ALA A 108 -11.89 14.00 -8.69
CA ALA A 108 -12.83 13.70 -7.61
C ALA A 108 -12.34 14.18 -6.23
N GLN A 109 -11.12 14.71 -6.13
CA GLN A 109 -10.46 15.11 -4.89
C GLN A 109 -10.37 13.96 -3.86
N ILE A 110 -10.21 12.74 -4.34
CA ILE A 110 -10.00 11.56 -3.49
C ILE A 110 -8.49 11.42 -3.29
N PRO A 111 -7.98 11.51 -2.05
CA PRO A 111 -6.55 11.39 -1.81
C PRO A 111 -6.10 9.95 -2.02
N TYR A 112 -4.92 9.78 -2.61
CA TYR A 112 -4.29 8.48 -2.82
C TYR A 112 -2.78 8.54 -2.72
N SER A 113 -2.13 7.39 -2.61
CA SER A 113 -0.69 7.29 -2.83
C SER A 113 -0.34 6.03 -3.59
N THR A 114 0.88 6.00 -4.11
CA THR A 114 1.46 4.88 -4.83
C THR A 114 2.80 4.51 -4.19
N THR A 115 3.11 3.22 -4.15
CA THR A 115 4.50 2.76 -4.08
C THR A 115 4.96 2.25 -5.45
N ILE A 116 6.27 2.05 -5.63
CA ILE A 116 6.86 1.52 -6.86
C ILE A 116 6.86 -0.01 -6.82
N GLY A 117 6.46 -0.65 -7.92
CA GLY A 117 6.60 -2.09 -8.11
C GLY A 117 7.75 -2.49 -9.04
N ASN A 118 7.94 -3.79 -9.25
CA ASN A 118 9.02 -4.31 -10.08
C ASN A 118 8.74 -4.16 -11.59
N HIS A 119 7.51 -3.85 -11.99
CA HIS A 119 7.16 -3.55 -13.38
C HIS A 119 7.30 -2.07 -13.74
N ASP A 120 7.33 -1.19 -12.74
CA ASP A 120 7.41 0.26 -12.89
C ASP A 120 8.82 0.78 -13.25
N VAL A 121 9.83 -0.10 -13.23
CA VAL A 121 11.22 0.23 -13.58
C VAL A 121 11.49 0.02 -15.07
N ASP A 122 12.40 0.81 -15.64
CA ASP A 122 12.89 0.61 -17.01
C ASP A 122 13.70 -0.70 -17.11
N LYS A 123 13.11 -1.71 -17.77
CA LYS A 123 13.69 -3.04 -17.96
C LYS A 123 14.58 -3.14 -19.21
N SER A 124 14.63 -2.08 -20.03
CA SER A 124 15.42 -2.02 -21.26
C SER A 124 16.87 -1.63 -21.01
N ALA A 125 17.16 -1.07 -19.84
CA ALA A 125 18.52 -0.85 -19.37
C ALA A 125 19.29 -2.16 -19.20
N SER A 126 20.61 -2.11 -19.40
CA SER A 126 21.50 -3.29 -19.31
C SER A 126 21.58 -3.92 -17.92
N SER A 127 21.10 -3.22 -16.90
CA SER A 127 21.02 -3.61 -15.50
C SER A 127 19.76 -3.03 -14.89
N TRP A 128 19.16 -3.74 -13.93
CA TRP A 128 17.99 -3.29 -13.18
C TRP A 128 18.45 -2.44 -12.00
N GLU A 129 19.02 -1.28 -12.25
CA GLU A 129 19.53 -0.40 -11.19
C GLU A 129 18.41 0.50 -10.63
N LEU A 130 18.57 1.01 -9.41
CA LEU A 130 17.62 1.96 -8.80
C LEU A 130 17.35 3.18 -9.69
N VAL A 131 18.36 3.60 -10.47
CA VAL A 131 18.26 4.71 -11.44
C VAL A 131 17.21 4.47 -12.54
N ASN A 132 16.72 3.24 -12.72
CA ASN A 132 15.70 2.93 -13.72
C ASN A 132 14.28 3.26 -13.26
N ALA A 133 14.11 3.81 -12.05
CA ALA A 133 12.83 4.28 -11.55
C ALA A 133 12.42 5.66 -12.09
N ASP A 134 13.22 6.30 -12.96
CA ASP A 134 13.00 7.67 -13.45
C ASP A 134 11.57 7.93 -13.98
N ASN A 135 11.00 6.99 -14.75
CA ASN A 135 9.64 7.15 -15.25
C ASN A 135 8.59 7.07 -14.12
N TYR A 136 8.75 6.15 -13.17
CA TYR A 136 7.89 6.12 -11.98
C TYR A 136 8.01 7.43 -11.20
N ILE A 137 9.22 7.87 -10.88
CA ILE A 137 9.48 9.10 -10.10
C ILE A 137 8.89 10.32 -10.81
N LYS A 138 9.04 10.40 -12.13
CA LYS A 138 8.46 11.47 -12.95
C LYS A 138 6.93 11.53 -12.85
N HIS A 139 6.26 10.40 -12.80
CA HIS A 139 4.79 10.32 -12.83
C HIS A 139 4.14 10.27 -11.45
N TYR A 140 4.81 9.67 -10.47
CA TYR A 140 4.30 9.30 -9.16
C TYR A 140 5.31 9.52 -8.00
N GLY A 141 6.40 10.25 -8.24
CA GLY A 141 7.29 10.72 -7.19
C GLY A 141 6.74 11.94 -6.44
N ALA A 142 7.57 12.54 -5.57
CA ALA A 142 7.18 13.63 -4.68
C ALA A 142 6.52 14.83 -5.40
N ASP A 143 6.95 15.14 -6.62
CA ASP A 143 6.40 16.25 -7.41
C ASP A 143 4.91 16.13 -7.71
N ARG A 144 4.37 14.90 -7.78
CA ARG A 144 2.92 14.66 -7.92
C ARG A 144 2.15 15.10 -6.68
N TYR A 145 2.77 15.01 -5.51
CA TYR A 145 2.08 15.07 -4.23
C TYR A 145 2.41 16.30 -3.39
N LYS A 146 3.57 16.96 -3.60
CA LYS A 146 4.13 18.00 -2.73
C LYS A 146 3.25 19.23 -2.46
N TYR A 147 2.18 19.42 -3.24
CA TYR A 147 1.21 20.51 -3.05
C TYR A 147 -0.10 20.07 -2.41
N ARG A 148 -0.25 18.78 -2.06
CA ARG A 148 -1.41 18.29 -1.32
C ARG A 148 -1.22 18.54 0.18
N ASP A 149 -2.32 18.86 0.85
CA ASP A 149 -2.32 19.14 2.29
C ASP A 149 -1.95 17.93 3.16
N ASP A 150 -2.10 16.72 2.62
CA ASP A 150 -1.79 15.47 3.30
C ASP A 150 -0.34 15.00 3.09
N PHE A 151 0.42 15.58 2.16
CA PHE A 151 1.81 15.21 1.93
C PHE A 151 2.71 15.61 3.11
N VAL A 152 3.53 14.67 3.59
CA VAL A 152 4.40 14.87 4.77
C VAL A 152 5.84 15.11 4.37
N ASP A 153 6.45 14.17 3.66
CA ASP A 153 7.87 14.19 3.30
C ASP A 153 8.15 13.13 2.23
N ALA A 154 9.32 13.20 1.59
CA ALA A 154 9.82 12.18 0.68
C ALA A 154 11.36 12.05 0.73
N SER A 155 11.89 10.90 0.30
CA SER A 155 13.31 10.78 -0.02
C SER A 155 13.68 11.67 -1.21
N GLU A 156 14.99 11.97 -1.36
CA GLU A 156 15.48 12.81 -2.45
C GLU A 156 15.14 12.23 -3.84
N ASP A 157 15.16 10.91 -3.97
CA ASP A 157 14.78 10.20 -5.19
C ASP A 157 13.26 9.95 -5.33
N GLY A 158 12.45 10.33 -4.32
CA GLY A 158 11.01 10.18 -4.35
C GLY A 158 10.47 8.75 -4.22
N LEU A 159 11.32 7.76 -3.88
CA LEU A 159 10.92 6.36 -3.70
C LEU A 159 10.40 6.04 -2.29
N VAL A 160 10.66 6.92 -1.32
CA VAL A 160 9.99 6.93 -0.02
C VAL A 160 9.10 8.16 0.03
N THR A 161 7.82 7.98 0.32
CA THR A 161 6.86 9.09 0.45
C THR A 161 5.96 8.87 1.66
N ALA A 162 5.56 9.94 2.32
CA ALA A 162 4.66 9.85 3.48
C ALA A 162 3.50 10.83 3.41
N PHE A 163 2.36 10.42 3.98
CA PHE A 163 1.10 11.14 3.95
C PHE A 163 0.38 11.07 5.30
N LYS A 164 -0.41 12.10 5.63
CA LYS A 164 -1.32 12.11 6.79
C LYS A 164 -2.75 11.84 6.36
N LEU A 165 -3.28 10.71 6.81
CA LEU A 165 -4.68 10.34 6.60
C LEU A 165 -5.50 10.87 7.77
N ARG A 166 -6.36 11.84 7.49
CA ARG A 166 -7.30 12.35 8.50
C ARG A 166 -8.50 11.43 8.57
N LEU A 167 -8.75 10.89 9.75
CA LEU A 167 -9.91 10.03 9.96
C LEU A 167 -11.13 10.91 10.28
N PRO A 168 -12.31 10.59 9.71
CA PRO A 168 -13.55 11.29 10.06
C PRO A 168 -13.87 11.08 11.54
N GLY A 169 -14.45 12.09 12.19
CA GLY A 169 -14.80 12.02 13.62
C GLY A 169 -13.81 12.75 14.53
N ALA A 170 -13.26 12.06 15.54
CA ALA A 170 -12.53 12.63 16.70
C ALA A 170 -11.21 13.37 16.39
N GLY A 171 -10.89 13.62 15.12
CA GLY A 171 -9.68 14.32 14.69
C GLY A 171 -8.41 13.47 14.76
N SER A 172 -8.55 12.14 14.80
CA SER A 172 -7.43 11.20 14.74
C SER A 172 -6.77 11.22 13.36
N GLU A 173 -5.45 11.10 13.32
CA GLU A 173 -4.67 11.00 12.08
C GLU A 173 -3.86 9.71 12.08
N LEU A 174 -3.71 9.11 10.89
CA LEU A 174 -2.74 8.05 10.63
C LEU A 174 -1.61 8.60 9.76
N LEU A 175 -0.43 8.03 9.91
CA LEU A 175 0.64 8.20 8.94
C LEU A 175 0.59 7.05 7.94
N LEU A 176 0.68 7.35 6.66
CA LEU A 176 0.93 6.35 5.62
C LEU A 176 2.36 6.56 5.10
N LEU A 177 3.17 5.51 5.16
CA LEU A 177 4.56 5.52 4.72
C LEU A 177 4.73 4.52 3.57
N ASN A 178 4.88 5.03 2.35
CA ASN A 178 5.28 4.20 1.21
C ASN A 178 6.79 4.05 1.23
N MET A 179 7.24 2.80 1.11
CA MET A 179 8.63 2.41 1.00
C MET A 179 8.86 1.79 -0.38
N ALA A 180 10.05 2.03 -0.93
CA ALA A 180 10.52 1.36 -2.13
C ALA A 180 10.39 -0.17 -2.01
N ILE A 181 10.22 -0.85 -3.14
CA ILE A 181 10.14 -2.32 -3.21
C ILE A 181 11.37 -3.03 -2.62
N ASP A 182 12.57 -2.53 -2.92
CA ASP A 182 13.83 -2.94 -2.28
C ASP A 182 14.56 -1.70 -1.76
N PRO A 183 14.26 -1.26 -0.54
CA PRO A 183 14.84 -0.04 -0.01
C PRO A 183 16.34 -0.22 0.25
N THR A 184 17.11 0.85 0.09
CA THR A 184 18.48 0.94 0.62
C THR A 184 18.44 1.25 2.11
N GLU A 185 19.58 1.20 2.80
CA GLU A 185 19.64 1.70 4.18
C GLU A 185 19.27 3.19 4.28
N GLU A 186 19.56 3.98 3.25
CA GLU A 186 19.17 5.40 3.20
C GLU A 186 17.64 5.56 3.14
N HIS A 187 16.95 4.71 2.37
CA HIS A 187 15.48 4.69 2.34
C HIS A 187 14.90 4.30 3.70
N LEU A 188 15.46 3.27 4.36
CA LEU A 188 15.03 2.90 5.70
C LEU A 188 15.26 4.04 6.69
N GLU A 189 16.44 4.67 6.70
CA GLU A 189 16.72 5.79 7.60
C GLU A 189 15.83 6.99 7.30
N LYS A 190 15.49 7.26 6.03
CA LYS A 190 14.50 8.28 5.68
C LYS A 190 13.13 7.95 6.28
N GLY A 191 12.69 6.69 6.20
CA GLY A 191 11.50 6.21 6.89
C GLY A 191 11.57 6.46 8.40
N ARG A 192 12.71 6.15 9.05
CA ARG A 192 12.91 6.38 10.50
C ARG A 192 12.86 7.87 10.83
N GLU A 193 13.44 8.72 10.00
CA GLU A 193 13.39 10.18 10.15
C GLU A 193 11.94 10.68 10.16
N ILE A 194 11.12 10.25 9.18
CA ILE A 194 9.71 10.61 9.08
C ILE A 194 8.92 10.14 10.32
N LEU A 195 9.13 8.90 10.75
CA LEU A 195 8.50 8.34 11.95
C LEU A 195 8.87 9.12 13.22
N ARG A 196 10.15 9.49 13.38
CA ARG A 196 10.63 10.26 14.55
C ARG A 196 10.08 11.69 14.57
N LYS A 197 9.82 12.29 13.41
CA LYS A 197 9.18 13.61 13.29
C LYS A 197 7.67 13.55 13.56
N ASN A 198 7.05 12.37 13.50
CA ASN A 198 5.61 12.17 13.69
C ASN A 198 5.29 11.13 14.79
N PRO A 199 5.92 11.20 15.98
CA PRO A 199 6.04 10.07 16.92
C PRO A 199 4.73 9.56 17.55
N ASN A 200 3.62 10.29 17.34
CA ASN A 200 2.31 9.99 17.91
C ASN A 200 1.31 9.51 16.85
N LEU A 201 1.73 9.34 15.59
CA LEU A 201 0.84 8.89 14.51
C LEU A 201 1.00 7.38 14.31
N PRO A 202 -0.05 6.58 14.56
CA PRO A 202 -0.07 5.18 14.14
C PRO A 202 0.17 5.12 12.63
N THR A 203 1.07 4.24 12.21
CA THR A 203 1.58 4.20 10.84
C THR A 203 1.14 2.94 10.10
N ILE A 204 0.60 3.15 8.89
CA ILE A 204 0.44 2.13 7.85
C ILE A 204 1.69 2.17 6.98
N PHE A 205 2.44 1.06 6.94
CA PHE A 205 3.59 0.88 6.06
C PHE A 205 3.15 0.22 4.75
N VAL A 206 3.52 0.77 3.61
CA VAL A 206 3.14 0.26 2.30
C VAL A 206 4.40 -0.01 1.50
N THR A 207 4.52 -1.21 0.95
CA THR A 207 5.58 -1.57 -0.01
C THR A 207 4.97 -2.52 -1.03
N HIS A 208 5.58 -2.65 -2.21
CA HIS A 208 5.03 -3.53 -3.23
C HIS A 208 5.06 -5.00 -2.82
N ARG A 209 6.07 -5.43 -2.06
CA ARG A 209 6.20 -6.84 -1.63
C ARG A 209 6.64 -6.96 -0.18
N LEU A 210 5.98 -7.82 0.58
CA LEU A 210 6.39 -8.15 1.95
C LEU A 210 5.98 -9.56 2.35
N VAL A 211 4.67 -9.81 2.46
CA VAL A 211 4.11 -11.12 2.81
C VAL A 211 3.49 -11.78 1.58
N GLY A 212 3.67 -13.10 1.44
CA GLY A 212 3.02 -13.89 0.40
C GLY A 212 1.72 -14.56 0.88
N GLU A 213 1.01 -15.22 -0.04
CA GLU A 213 -0.25 -15.94 0.24
C GLU A 213 -0.14 -17.12 1.22
N ASN A 214 1.07 -17.60 1.49
CA ASN A 214 1.32 -18.61 2.53
C ASN A 214 1.55 -17.98 3.92
N GLY A 215 1.52 -16.66 4.02
CA GLY A 215 1.80 -15.90 5.24
C GLY A 215 3.26 -15.76 5.59
N ASP A 216 4.17 -16.34 4.80
CA ASP A 216 5.60 -16.15 4.98
C ASP A 216 6.02 -14.77 4.46
N ILE A 217 6.99 -14.17 5.15
CA ILE A 217 7.73 -13.04 4.61
C ILE A 217 8.78 -13.63 3.68
N GLY A 218 8.75 -13.27 2.40
CA GLY A 218 9.78 -13.76 1.50
C GLY A 218 9.54 -13.52 0.02
N PHE A 219 10.51 -12.86 -0.60
CA PHE A 219 10.81 -12.82 -2.03
C PHE A 219 12.28 -12.41 -2.08
N THR A 220 13.21 -13.37 -1.98
CA THR A 220 14.64 -13.08 -1.68
C THR A 220 15.45 -12.57 -2.88
N ASN A 221 14.81 -12.35 -4.02
CA ASN A 221 15.47 -11.82 -5.21
C ASN A 221 15.20 -10.33 -5.28
N ASN A 222 16.21 -9.50 -5.01
CA ASN A 222 16.11 -8.06 -5.20
C ASN A 222 15.95 -7.75 -6.69
N VAL A 223 14.99 -6.88 -6.98
CA VAL A 223 14.70 -6.31 -8.29
C VAL A 223 15.80 -5.33 -8.66
N PHE A 224 16.22 -4.52 -7.69
CA PHE A 224 17.31 -3.57 -7.90
C PHE A 224 18.68 -4.23 -7.69
N SER A 225 19.62 -3.92 -8.58
CA SER A 225 21.02 -4.36 -8.55
C SER A 225 21.98 -3.16 -8.55
N GLY A 226 23.25 -3.41 -8.24
CA GLY A 226 24.28 -2.36 -8.16
C GLY A 226 24.30 -1.58 -6.83
N PHE A 227 23.33 -1.84 -5.94
CA PHE A 227 23.22 -1.25 -4.61
C PHE A 227 22.97 -2.32 -3.56
N GLU A 228 23.35 -2.04 -2.31
CA GLU A 228 22.95 -2.87 -1.17
C GLU A 228 21.51 -2.50 -0.78
N THR A 229 20.57 -3.33 -1.23
CA THR A 229 19.14 -3.20 -0.97
C THR A 229 18.66 -4.26 0.01
N LYS A 230 17.52 -4.00 0.63
CA LYS A 230 16.92 -4.85 1.67
C LYS A 230 15.77 -5.64 1.07
N ASP A 231 15.83 -6.96 1.21
CA ASP A 231 14.73 -7.83 0.86
C ASP A 231 13.58 -7.74 1.91
N PRO A 232 12.43 -8.41 1.69
CA PRO A 232 11.32 -8.42 2.65
C PRO A 232 11.67 -8.87 4.07
N ILE A 233 12.59 -9.82 4.23
CA ILE A 233 13.02 -10.32 5.53
C ILE A 233 13.82 -9.22 6.25
N GLN A 234 14.74 -8.58 5.53
CA GLN A 234 15.53 -7.47 6.07
C GLN A 234 14.66 -6.24 6.37
N MET A 235 13.67 -5.93 5.53
CA MET A 235 12.69 -4.87 5.83
C MET A 235 11.95 -5.15 7.15
N TRP A 236 11.56 -6.41 7.38
CA TRP A 236 10.94 -6.81 8.63
C TRP A 236 11.92 -6.69 9.81
N ASP A 237 13.06 -7.35 9.74
CA ASP A 237 14.02 -7.48 10.85
C ASP A 237 14.72 -6.16 11.22
N GLU A 238 14.99 -5.30 10.23
CA GLU A 238 15.80 -4.08 10.39
C GLU A 238 14.97 -2.79 10.54
N PHE A 239 13.68 -2.83 10.18
CA PHE A 239 12.80 -1.66 10.19
C PHE A 239 11.43 -1.94 10.81
N ILE A 240 10.58 -2.75 10.17
CA ILE A 240 9.17 -2.87 10.55
C ILE A 240 9.01 -3.40 11.99
N SER A 241 9.78 -4.42 12.39
CA SER A 241 9.71 -4.98 13.73
C SER A 241 10.27 -4.04 14.80
N LYS A 242 11.07 -3.04 14.43
CA LYS A 242 11.74 -2.12 15.36
C LYS A 242 10.95 -0.85 15.63
N GLU A 243 10.01 -0.50 14.76
CA GLU A 243 9.28 0.75 14.82
C GLU A 243 7.89 0.55 15.43
N ASP A 244 7.76 0.86 16.73
CA ASP A 244 6.50 0.72 17.51
C ASP A 244 5.27 1.39 16.89
N GLN A 245 5.48 2.39 16.04
CA GLN A 245 4.41 3.15 15.39
C GLN A 245 3.74 2.37 14.26
N ILE A 246 4.43 1.39 13.67
CA ILE A 246 3.90 0.59 12.57
C ILE A 246 2.99 -0.50 13.13
N PHE A 247 1.68 -0.34 12.92
CA PHE A 247 0.66 -1.32 13.36
C PHE A 247 0.08 -2.13 12.20
N MET A 248 0.38 -1.72 10.96
CA MET A 248 -0.13 -2.34 9.74
C MET A 248 0.89 -2.25 8.60
N THR A 249 0.99 -3.32 7.82
CA THR A 249 1.70 -3.33 6.54
C THR A 249 0.75 -3.74 5.42
N ILE A 250 0.88 -3.13 4.24
CA ILE A 250 0.09 -3.47 3.05
C ILE A 250 1.03 -3.70 1.86
N ASN A 251 0.88 -4.82 1.15
CA ASN A 251 1.61 -5.11 -0.09
C ASN A 251 0.75 -5.81 -1.16
N GLY A 252 1.29 -5.85 -2.39
CA GLY A 252 0.81 -6.64 -3.53
C GLY A 252 1.81 -7.76 -3.88
N HIS A 253 2.06 -8.00 -5.17
CA HIS A 253 3.19 -8.82 -5.64
C HIS A 253 3.25 -10.27 -5.11
N SER A 254 2.16 -11.03 -5.19
CA SER A 254 2.12 -12.45 -4.79
C SER A 254 2.28 -13.44 -5.97
N SER A 255 2.32 -12.96 -7.22
CA SER A 255 2.45 -13.81 -8.40
C SER A 255 3.89 -14.38 -8.61
N PRO A 256 4.06 -15.66 -9.04
CA PRO A 256 3.03 -16.60 -9.46
C PRO A 256 2.47 -17.40 -8.28
N ALA A 257 1.24 -17.08 -7.89
CA ALA A 257 0.50 -17.83 -6.89
C ALA A 257 -0.80 -18.38 -7.47
N PRO A 258 -1.22 -19.59 -7.05
CA PRO A 258 -2.40 -20.25 -7.59
C PRO A 258 -3.75 -19.61 -7.21
N SER A 259 -3.76 -18.50 -6.47
CA SER A 259 -4.99 -17.82 -6.02
C SER A 259 -4.86 -16.31 -6.12
N ASN A 260 -5.60 -15.66 -7.04
CA ASN A 260 -5.95 -14.26 -6.85
C ASN A 260 -6.58 -14.08 -5.46
N GLY A 261 -6.17 -13.09 -4.68
CA GLY A 261 -6.77 -12.92 -3.36
C GLY A 261 -6.14 -11.88 -2.46
N ALA A 262 -6.72 -11.83 -1.26
CA ALA A 262 -6.20 -11.10 -0.13
C ALA A 262 -5.78 -12.10 0.95
N TYR A 263 -4.70 -11.79 1.66
CA TYR A 263 -4.23 -12.59 2.79
C TYR A 263 -3.92 -11.67 3.97
N ASN A 264 -4.19 -12.14 5.19
CA ASN A 264 -3.87 -11.39 6.40
C ASN A 264 -3.21 -12.27 7.47
N ILE A 265 -2.19 -11.73 8.11
CA ILE A 265 -1.52 -12.37 9.25
C ILE A 265 -1.11 -11.30 10.27
N VAL A 266 -1.12 -11.66 11.55
CA VAL A 266 -0.63 -10.79 12.62
C VAL A 266 0.73 -11.30 13.09
N ARG A 267 1.73 -10.43 13.07
CA ARG A 267 3.06 -10.67 13.66
C ARG A 267 3.26 -9.77 14.86
N THR A 268 4.21 -10.13 15.72
CA THR A 268 4.56 -9.34 16.89
C THR A 268 5.90 -8.65 16.64
N ASN A 269 5.96 -7.33 16.87
CA ASN A 269 7.18 -6.55 16.74
C ASN A 269 8.11 -6.73 17.96
N ASP A 270 9.31 -6.14 17.92
CA ASP A 270 10.34 -6.28 18.96
C ASP A 270 9.88 -5.72 20.32
N SER A 271 8.91 -4.80 20.33
CA SER A 271 8.28 -4.23 21.53
C SER A 271 7.07 -5.02 22.04
N GLY A 272 6.73 -6.14 21.41
CA GLY A 272 5.58 -6.97 21.80
C GLY A 272 4.22 -6.47 21.30
N LEU A 273 4.19 -5.53 20.35
CA LEU A 273 2.97 -4.97 19.76
C LEU A 273 2.57 -5.74 18.48
N PRO A 274 1.26 -5.88 18.19
CA PRO A 274 0.80 -6.53 16.97
C PRO A 274 1.01 -5.65 15.73
N VAL A 275 1.45 -6.28 14.65
CA VAL A 275 1.54 -5.71 13.29
C VAL A 275 0.65 -6.54 12.38
N ASN A 276 -0.42 -5.92 11.86
CA ASN A 276 -1.35 -6.53 10.92
C ASN A 276 -0.76 -6.45 9.52
N GLN A 277 -0.36 -7.58 8.96
CA GLN A 277 0.17 -7.65 7.60
C GLN A 277 -0.94 -8.06 6.65
N VAL A 278 -1.14 -7.25 5.61
CA VAL A 278 -2.19 -7.42 4.59
C VAL A 278 -1.52 -7.51 3.23
N LEU A 279 -1.82 -8.59 2.52
CA LEU A 279 -1.54 -8.75 1.10
C LEU A 279 -2.85 -8.57 0.33
N VAL A 280 -2.81 -7.83 -0.77
CA VAL A 280 -3.90 -7.76 -1.75
C VAL A 280 -3.28 -7.88 -3.13
N ASP A 281 -3.57 -8.96 -3.84
CA ASP A 281 -3.10 -9.17 -5.21
C ASP A 281 -4.19 -9.84 -6.04
N TYR A 282 -4.68 -9.12 -7.05
CA TYR A 282 -5.68 -9.61 -8.01
C TYR A 282 -5.15 -9.57 -9.45
N GLN A 283 -3.83 -9.48 -9.66
CA GLN A 283 -3.24 -9.23 -10.96
C GLN A 283 -3.50 -10.37 -11.97
N ASN A 284 -3.58 -11.63 -11.51
CA ASN A 284 -3.79 -12.78 -12.40
C ASN A 284 -5.22 -12.82 -12.95
N LEU A 285 -6.17 -11.99 -12.48
CA LEU A 285 -7.49 -11.82 -13.12
C LEU A 285 -7.42 -11.15 -14.48
N TYR A 286 -6.29 -10.51 -14.80
CA TYR A 286 -6.13 -9.69 -16.00
C TYR A 286 -4.92 -10.11 -16.86
N GLU A 287 -4.20 -11.15 -16.43
CA GLU A 287 -2.99 -11.64 -17.11
C GLU A 287 -3.30 -12.33 -18.44
N ASP A 288 -4.49 -12.92 -18.61
CA ASP A 288 -4.92 -13.57 -19.86
C ASP A 288 -6.30 -13.11 -20.38
N ASP A 289 -6.50 -13.21 -21.70
CA ASP A 289 -7.74 -12.80 -22.38
C ASP A 289 -8.97 -13.63 -21.94
N THR A 290 -8.74 -14.85 -21.45
CA THR A 290 -9.81 -15.77 -21.05
C THR A 290 -10.51 -15.26 -19.79
N THR A 291 -9.73 -14.81 -18.80
CA THR A 291 -10.22 -14.25 -17.52
C THR A 291 -10.81 -12.84 -17.69
N CYS A 292 -10.25 -12.01 -18.57
CA CYS A 292 -10.74 -10.66 -18.80
C CYS A 292 -12.05 -10.59 -19.62
N SER A 293 -12.32 -11.57 -20.48
CA SER A 293 -13.57 -11.65 -21.26
C SER A 293 -14.83 -11.83 -20.38
N GLU A 294 -14.70 -12.43 -19.20
CA GLU A 294 -15.78 -12.56 -18.22
C GLU A 294 -16.07 -11.24 -17.47
N LEU A 295 -15.07 -10.35 -17.39
CA LEU A 295 -15.14 -9.03 -16.73
C LEU A 295 -15.92 -7.98 -17.53
N LEU A 296 -15.82 -8.03 -18.87
CA LEU A 296 -16.48 -7.09 -19.80
C LEU A 296 -18.00 -7.32 -19.91
N LEU A 297 -18.51 -8.46 -19.45
CA LEU A 297 -19.95 -8.76 -19.42
C LEU A 297 -20.58 -8.19 -18.14
N THR A 298 -20.93 -6.89 -18.18
CA THR A 298 -21.92 -6.05 -17.42
C THR A 298 -22.30 -6.33 -15.95
N THR A 299 -21.99 -7.48 -15.38
CA THR A 299 -22.17 -7.89 -13.98
C THR A 299 -20.85 -8.17 -13.26
N ALA A 300 -19.72 -8.28 -13.97
CA ALA A 300 -18.44 -8.65 -13.36
C ALA A 300 -17.61 -7.46 -12.86
N VAL A 301 -17.73 -6.27 -13.46
CA VAL A 301 -17.25 -5.01 -12.85
C VAL A 301 -17.92 -4.79 -11.48
N GLN A 302 -19.18 -5.22 -11.31
CA GLN A 302 -19.81 -5.23 -9.99
C GLN A 302 -19.30 -6.37 -9.10
N LYS A 303 -18.95 -7.57 -9.60
CA LYS A 303 -18.52 -8.70 -8.75
C LYS A 303 -17.06 -8.66 -8.33
N VAL A 304 -16.13 -8.24 -9.18
CA VAL A 304 -14.71 -8.09 -8.79
C VAL A 304 -14.55 -6.96 -7.79
N VAL A 305 -15.40 -5.94 -7.89
CA VAL A 305 -15.41 -4.81 -6.97
C VAL A 305 -16.24 -5.09 -5.70
N LYS A 306 -17.33 -5.85 -5.79
CA LYS A 306 -18.08 -6.33 -4.61
C LYS A 306 -17.33 -7.43 -3.86
N GLY A 307 -16.46 -8.20 -4.52
CA GLY A 307 -15.49 -9.08 -3.87
C GLY A 307 -14.54 -8.33 -2.94
N ILE A 308 -14.09 -7.14 -3.33
CA ILE A 308 -13.25 -6.25 -2.50
C ILE A 308 -14.02 -5.66 -1.29
N LEU A 309 -15.36 -5.72 -1.28
CA LEU A 309 -16.21 -5.24 -0.18
C LEU A 309 -16.96 -6.37 0.57
N GLU A 310 -16.96 -7.61 0.10
CA GLU A 310 -17.70 -8.75 0.67
C GLU A 310 -16.86 -10.01 0.95
N SER A 311 -15.53 -9.98 0.76
CA SER A 311 -14.59 -11.01 1.26
C SER A 311 -13.69 -10.50 2.36
#